data_AF-A0A967JL43-F1
#
_entry.id   AF-A0A967JL43-F1
#
_cell.length_a   1.000
_cell.length_b   1.000
_cell.length_c   1.000
_cell.angle_alpha   90.00
_cell.angle_beta   90.00
_cell.angle_gamma   90.00
#
_symmetry.space_group_name_H-M   'P 1'
#
loop_
_entity.id
_entity.type
_entity.pdbx_description
1 polymer ?
#
loop_
_entity_poly.entity_id
_entity_poly.type
_entity_poly.pdbx_seq_one_letter_code
_entity_poly.pdbx_strand_id
1 'polypeptide(L)'
;MVYDRRIHELALRFADYLEVDASGAVRWADDVDALAAAIGAPAGNVQDTFAEVERIRAGEVEDPHGRTDWGEPLVPPYATAKVTGALFHTQGGLLTDGHARVLAGGEPVPGLYAA
;
A
#
# COMPACT_ATOMS: atom_id res chain seq x y z
N MET A 1 -3.11 2.77 6.83
CA MET A 1 -2.44 1.44 6.79
C MET A 1 -2.12 1.01 8.21
N VAL A 2 -2.23 -0.28 8.52
CA VAL A 2 -1.95 -0.87 9.85
C VAL A 2 -1.10 -2.13 9.66
N TYR A 3 -0.05 -2.32 10.47
CA TYR A 3 0.88 -3.46 10.40
C TYR A 3 1.59 -3.67 11.75
N ASP A 4 2.36 -4.76 11.90
CA ASP A 4 3.07 -5.11 13.13
C ASP A 4 4.59 -4.83 13.04
N ARG A 5 5.31 -5.09 14.15
CA ARG A 5 6.77 -4.92 14.22
C ARG A 5 7.54 -5.75 13.20
N ARG A 6 7.10 -6.98 12.95
CA ARG A 6 7.74 -7.87 11.96
C ARG A 6 7.70 -7.23 10.56
N ILE A 7 6.56 -6.64 10.18
CA ILE A 7 6.43 -5.95 8.90
C ILE A 7 7.25 -4.64 8.88
N HIS A 8 7.27 -3.90 9.99
CA HIS A 8 8.10 -2.70 10.13
C HIS A 8 9.59 -3.01 9.88
N GLU A 9 10.13 -4.03 10.55
CA GLU A 9 11.53 -4.45 10.41
C GLU A 9 11.86 -4.89 8.97
N LEU A 10 10.94 -5.59 8.30
CA LEU A 10 11.09 -5.94 6.89
C LEU A 10 11.09 -4.71 5.97
N ALA A 11 10.39 -3.64 6.34
CA ALA A 11 10.29 -2.43 5.54
C ALA A 11 11.54 -1.53 5.67
N LEU A 12 12.31 -1.63 6.76
CA LEU A 12 13.54 -0.84 6.98
C LEU A 12 14.65 -1.08 5.93
N ARG A 13 14.49 -2.07 5.04
CA ARG A 13 15.40 -2.30 3.91
C ARG A 13 15.15 -1.39 2.69
N PHE A 14 14.06 -0.63 2.69
CA PHE A 14 13.70 0.24 1.57
C PHE A 14 14.02 1.70 1.90
N ALA A 15 14.78 2.37 1.02
CA ALA A 15 15.22 3.76 1.23
C ALA A 15 14.02 4.71 1.47
N ASP A 16 13.00 4.63 0.61
CA ASP A 16 11.80 5.45 0.72
C ASP A 16 11.07 5.23 2.06
N TYR A 17 11.11 4.00 2.60
CA TYR A 17 10.48 3.72 3.90
C TYR A 17 11.28 4.31 5.07
N LEU A 18 12.61 4.30 4.99
CA LEU A 18 13.46 4.95 6.00
C LEU A 18 13.16 6.45 6.10
N GLU A 19 12.89 7.12 4.97
CA GLU A 19 12.46 8.53 4.97
C GLU A 19 11.09 8.71 5.63
N VAL A 20 10.14 7.81 5.37
CA VAL A 20 8.82 7.82 6.02
C VAL A 20 8.95 7.63 7.53
N ASP A 21 9.76 6.68 7.99
CA ASP A 21 9.99 6.44 9.42
C ASP A 21 10.67 7.64 10.09
N ALA A 22 11.75 8.16 9.50
CA ALA A 22 12.47 9.33 9.99
C ALA A 22 11.61 10.60 10.03
N SER A 23 10.59 10.72 9.17
CA SER A 23 9.65 11.84 9.17
C SER A 23 8.66 11.83 10.34
N GLY A 24 8.57 10.72 11.10
CA GLY A 24 7.57 10.54 12.16
C GLY A 24 6.17 10.21 11.65
N ALA A 25 6.03 9.87 10.36
CA ALA A 25 4.75 9.48 9.78
C ALA A 25 4.24 8.13 10.29
N VAL A 26 5.15 7.25 10.74
CA VAL A 26 4.82 5.99 11.41
C VAL A 26 4.53 6.27 12.89
N ARG A 27 3.34 5.86 13.33
CA ARG A 27 2.92 5.97 14.74
C ARG A 27 2.61 4.58 15.28
N TRP A 28 2.85 4.38 16.57
CA TRP A 28 2.65 3.10 17.25
C TRP A 28 1.50 3.17 18.24
N ALA A 29 0.78 2.06 18.38
CA ALA A 29 -0.30 1.86 19.33
C ALA A 29 -0.18 0.47 19.98
N ASP A 30 -0.30 0.40 21.30
CA ASP A 30 -0.11 -0.85 22.05
C ASP A 30 -1.30 -1.81 21.93
N ASP A 31 -2.46 -1.30 21.55
CA ASP A 31 -3.70 -2.07 21.38
C ASP A 31 -4.61 -1.45 20.31
N VAL A 32 -5.75 -2.11 20.06
CA VAL A 32 -6.74 -1.72 19.04
C VAL A 32 -7.43 -0.39 19.38
N ASP A 33 -7.61 -0.08 20.67
CA ASP A 33 -8.28 1.15 21.10
C ASP A 33 -7.36 2.36 20.93
N ALA A 34 -6.09 2.23 21.31
CA ALA A 34 -5.05 3.21 21.05
C ALA A 34 -4.84 3.43 19.54
N LEU A 35 -4.93 2.36 18.75
CA LEU A 35 -4.87 2.43 17.28
C LEU A 35 -6.05 3.23 16.72
N ALA A 36 -7.27 2.94 17.17
CA ALA A 36 -8.47 3.65 16.73
C ALA A 36 -8.38 5.15 17.05
N ALA A 37 -7.93 5.50 18.26
CA ALA A 37 -7.67 6.87 18.66
C ALA A 37 -6.60 7.53 17.76
N ALA A 38 -5.51 6.82 17.46
CA ALA A 38 -4.45 7.33 16.60
C ALA A 38 -4.94 7.63 15.16
N ILE A 39 -5.79 6.77 14.59
CA ILE A 39 -6.30 6.99 13.22
C ILE A 39 -7.56 7.87 13.17
N GLY A 40 -8.15 8.22 14.32
CA GLY A 40 -9.36 9.03 14.42
C GLY A 40 -10.62 8.27 14.00
N ALA A 41 -10.67 6.96 14.22
CA ALA A 41 -11.81 6.11 13.89
C ALA A 41 -12.59 5.67 15.14
N PRO A 42 -13.89 5.35 15.03
CA PRO A 42 -14.64 4.74 16.14
C PRO A 42 -14.01 3.39 16.54
N ALA A 43 -13.73 3.21 17.84
CA ALA A 43 -13.07 2.00 18.34
C ALA A 43 -13.80 0.71 17.96
N GLY A 44 -15.14 0.69 18.09
CA GLY A 44 -15.95 -0.47 17.70
C GLY A 44 -15.74 -0.89 16.25
N ASN A 45 -15.70 0.06 15.31
CA ASN A 45 -15.47 -0.25 13.90
C ASN A 45 -14.09 -0.90 13.67
N VAL A 46 -13.06 -0.44 14.40
CA VAL A 46 -11.70 -1.01 14.27
C VAL A 46 -11.65 -2.40 14.89
N GLN A 47 -12.28 -2.61 16.05
CA GLN A 47 -12.40 -3.92 16.69
C GLN A 47 -13.13 -4.93 15.79
N ASP A 48 -14.26 -4.53 15.20
CA ASP A 48 -15.03 -5.34 14.26
C ASP A 48 -14.19 -5.70 13.03
N THR A 49 -13.41 -4.75 12.51
CA THR A 49 -12.49 -4.99 11.38
C THR A 49 -11.44 -6.04 11.73
N PHE A 50 -10.81 -5.95 12.91
CA PHE A 50 -9.83 -6.95 13.36
C PHE A 50 -10.47 -8.33 13.52
N ALA A 51 -11.66 -8.41 14.11
CA ALA A 51 -12.40 -9.66 14.26
C ALA A 51 -12.79 -10.27 12.90
N GLU A 52 -13.20 -9.45 11.94
CA GLU A 52 -13.50 -9.89 10.58
C GLU A 52 -12.25 -10.42 9.88
N VAL A 53 -11.12 -9.72 9.97
CA VAL A 53 -9.84 -10.17 9.42
C VAL A 53 -9.44 -11.55 9.95
N GLU A 54 -9.61 -11.80 11.25
CA GLU A 54 -9.29 -13.12 11.83
C GLU A 54 -10.23 -14.22 11.30
N ARG A 55 -11.53 -13.95 11.15
CA ARG A 55 -12.48 -14.90 10.55
C ARG A 55 -12.16 -15.18 9.08
N ILE A 56 -11.77 -14.16 8.32
CA ILE A 56 -11.33 -14.33 6.93
C ILE A 56 -10.07 -15.20 6.90
N ARG A 57 -9.09 -14.90 7.75
CA ARG A 57 -7.84 -15.65 7.83
C ARG A 57 -8.05 -17.11 8.23
N ALA A 58 -9.02 -17.38 9.11
CA ALA A 58 -9.43 -18.74 9.49
C ALA A 58 -10.24 -19.47 8.39
N GLY A 59 -10.59 -18.78 7.29
CA GLY A 59 -11.38 -19.34 6.20
C GLY A 59 -12.88 -19.49 6.52
N GLU A 60 -13.35 -18.81 7.58
CA GLU A 60 -14.76 -18.84 7.97
C GLU A 60 -15.64 -17.96 7.07
N VAL A 61 -15.05 -16.91 6.50
CA VAL A 61 -15.68 -15.99 5.57
C VAL A 61 -14.71 -15.63 4.44
N GLU A 62 -15.22 -15.35 3.25
CA GLU A 62 -14.39 -14.87 2.13
C GLU A 62 -14.03 -13.39 2.31
N ASP A 63 -12.84 -12.98 1.85
CA ASP A 63 -12.47 -11.57 1.81
C ASP A 63 -13.33 -10.82 0.78
N PRO A 64 -14.07 -9.76 1.18
CA PRO A 64 -14.96 -9.03 0.27
C PRO A 64 -14.21 -8.22 -0.80
N HIS A 65 -12.90 -8.08 -0.69
CA HIS A 65 -12.01 -7.38 -1.63
C HIS A 65 -11.16 -8.34 -2.48
N GLY A 66 -11.38 -9.65 -2.37
CA GLY A 66 -10.70 -10.69 -3.15
C GLY A 66 -9.31 -11.09 -2.66
N ARG A 67 -8.90 -10.69 -1.45
CA ARG A 67 -7.60 -11.09 -0.89
C ARG A 67 -7.61 -12.57 -0.48
N THR A 68 -6.70 -13.36 -1.06
CA THR A 68 -6.59 -14.81 -0.82
C THR A 68 -5.40 -15.23 0.04
N ASP A 69 -4.39 -14.37 0.22
CA ASP A 69 -3.20 -14.64 1.05
C ASP A 69 -3.09 -13.62 2.18
N TRP A 70 -3.23 -14.09 3.41
CA TRP A 70 -3.28 -13.26 4.62
C TRP A 70 -1.97 -13.23 5.41
N GLY A 71 -0.98 -14.09 5.11
CA GLY A 71 0.25 -14.20 5.91
C GLY A 71 -0.05 -14.43 7.39
N GLU A 72 0.89 -14.20 8.33
CA GLU A 72 0.68 -14.34 9.79
C GLU A 72 -0.22 -13.24 10.41
N PRO A 73 -0.96 -13.52 11.51
CA PRO A 73 -1.79 -12.54 12.20
C PRO A 73 -0.96 -11.34 12.70
N LEU A 74 -1.59 -10.17 12.77
CA LEU A 74 -0.93 -8.98 13.31
C LEU A 74 -0.89 -9.05 14.84
N VAL A 75 0.29 -8.79 15.40
CA VAL A 75 0.48 -8.72 16.85
C VAL A 75 0.80 -7.30 17.31
N PRO A 76 0.32 -6.87 18.49
CA PRO A 76 0.67 -5.57 19.04
C PRO A 76 2.15 -5.52 19.45
N PRO A 77 2.79 -4.33 19.48
CA PRO A 77 2.20 -3.04 19.14
C PRO A 77 1.99 -2.87 17.62
N TYR A 78 0.93 -2.16 17.26
CA TYR A 78 0.54 -1.89 15.88
C TYR A 78 1.15 -0.57 15.40
N ALA A 79 1.79 -0.61 14.22
CA ALA A 79 2.21 0.56 13.50
C ALA A 79 1.07 1.05 12.58
N THR A 80 0.93 2.36 12.45
CA THR A 80 0.04 3.00 11.50
C THR A 80 0.70 4.15 10.77
N ALA A 81 0.41 4.25 9.47
CA ALA A 81 0.78 5.38 8.63
C ALA A 81 -0.43 5.82 7.80
N LYS A 82 -0.62 7.14 7.68
CA LYS A 82 -1.64 7.73 6.81
C LYS A 82 -1.18 7.59 5.36
N VAL A 83 -1.98 6.89 4.56
CA VAL A 83 -1.70 6.70 3.12
C VAL A 83 -2.62 7.62 2.33
N THR A 84 -2.07 8.25 1.31
CA THR A 84 -2.81 9.07 0.34
C THR A 84 -2.28 8.77 -1.06
N GLY A 85 -3.03 9.20 -2.09
CA GLY A 85 -2.57 9.06 -3.47
C GLY A 85 -1.37 9.96 -3.75
N ALA A 86 -0.41 9.45 -4.50
CA ALA A 86 0.71 10.21 -5.01
C ALA A 86 0.81 10.03 -6.53
N LEU A 87 1.28 11.07 -7.22
CA LEU A 87 1.66 10.96 -8.63
C LEU A 87 2.98 10.18 -8.70
N PHE A 88 2.96 9.03 -9.35
CA PHE A 88 4.16 8.20 -9.49
C PHE A 88 4.66 8.16 -10.94
N HIS A 89 3.79 7.83 -11.89
CA HIS A 89 4.13 7.73 -13.30
C HIS A 89 3.00 8.25 -14.18
N THR A 90 3.35 8.80 -15.34
CA THR A 90 2.41 9.06 -16.43
C THR A 90 2.51 7.93 -17.44
N GLN A 91 1.38 7.32 -17.79
CA GLN A 91 1.34 6.28 -18.83
C GLN A 91 1.26 6.85 -20.26
N GLY A 92 0.96 8.15 -20.39
CA GLY A 92 0.97 8.84 -21.66
C GLY A 92 2.39 9.07 -22.19
N GLY A 93 2.51 9.29 -23.49
CA GLY A 93 3.78 9.52 -24.17
C GLY A 93 3.58 9.75 -25.66
N LEU A 94 4.69 9.72 -26.40
CA LEU A 94 4.65 9.76 -27.86
C LEU A 94 4.05 8.46 -28.40
N LEU A 95 3.22 8.56 -29.44
CA LEU A 95 2.71 7.38 -30.14
C LEU A 95 3.87 6.70 -30.86
N THR A 96 4.06 5.40 -30.63
CA THR A 96 5.10 4.60 -31.28
C THR A 96 4.53 3.35 -31.94
N ASP A 97 5.25 2.81 -32.92
CA ASP A 97 4.99 1.48 -33.46
C ASP A 97 5.74 0.37 -32.70
N GLY A 98 5.61 -0.88 -33.17
CA GLY A 98 6.30 -2.05 -32.61
C GLY A 98 7.83 -2.04 -32.74
N HIS A 99 8.42 -1.00 -33.35
CA HIS A 99 9.85 -0.79 -33.48
C HIS A 99 10.33 0.49 -32.75
N ALA A 100 9.52 1.01 -31.81
CA ALA A 100 9.81 2.21 -31.01
C ALA A 100 9.98 3.51 -31.82
N ARG A 101 9.54 3.55 -33.09
CA ARG A 101 9.61 4.76 -33.92
C ARG A 101 8.44 5.68 -33.58
N VAL A 102 8.71 6.96 -33.38
CA VAL A 102 7.66 7.96 -33.11
C VAL A 102 6.81 8.20 -34.36
N LEU A 103 5.49 8.26 -34.19
CA LEU A 103 4.53 8.43 -35.28
C LEU A 103 3.94 9.84 -35.31
N ALA A 104 3.84 10.44 -36.49
CA ALA A 104 3.11 11.67 -36.77
C ALA A 104 2.05 11.41 -37.83
N GLY A 105 0.77 11.49 -37.47
CA GLY A 105 -0.33 11.17 -38.40
C GLY A 105 -0.35 9.70 -38.88
N GLY A 106 0.30 8.79 -38.13
CA GLY A 106 0.43 7.37 -38.48
C GLY A 106 1.75 7.00 -39.18
N GLU A 107 2.55 7.97 -39.62
CA GLU A 107 3.81 7.73 -40.32
C GLU A 107 5.03 7.91 -39.39
N PRO A 108 6.09 7.10 -39.52
CA PRO A 108 7.31 7.26 -38.74
C PRO A 108 8.03 8.58 -39.01
N VAL A 109 8.43 9.26 -37.95
CA VAL A 109 9.35 10.42 -38.02
C VAL A 109 10.78 9.90 -38.16
N PRO A 110 11.49 10.19 -39.28
CA PRO A 110 12.84 9.65 -39.49
C PRO A 110 13.82 10.06 -38.39
N GLY A 111 14.49 9.06 -37.80
CA GLY A 111 15.51 9.29 -36.76
C GLY A 111 14.98 9.54 -35.35
N LEU A 112 13.66 9.55 -35.14
CA LEU A 112 13.06 9.78 -33.81
C LEU A 112 12.44 8.50 -33.22
N TYR A 113 12.87 8.17 -32.00
CA TYR A 113 12.48 6.96 -31.27
C TYR A 113 12.09 7.31 -29.83
N ALA A 114 11.21 6.53 -29.22
CA ALA A 114 10.80 6.63 -27.81
C ALA A 114 10.44 5.25 -27.24
N ALA A 115 10.71 5.01 -25.95
CA ALA A 115 10.45 3.75 -25.25
C ALA A 115 10.18 4.00 -23.76
#